data_AF-A0A2E5G619-F1
#
_entry.id   AF-A0A2E5G619-F1
#
_cell.length_a   1.000
_cell.length_b   1.000
_cell.length_c   1.000
_cell.angle_alpha   90.00
_cell.angle_beta   90.00
_cell.angle_gamma   90.00
#
_symmetry.space_group_name_H-M   'P 1'
#
loop_
_entity.id
_entity.type
_entity.pdbx_description
1 polymer ?
#
loop_
_entity_poly.entity_id
_entity_poly.type
_entity_poly.pdbx_seq_one_letter_code
_entity_poly.pdbx_strand_id
1 'polypeptide(L)'
;MLSPSQIDAYHKQGFLVISQLFTESELQRVSAGLNRAVDKVCNGDPRPQTRYTIQGNVVEDPDLASIANHPQIVEAVETLLGGPSAMSTFVGYLKTPGAPGTRGDYEGSHPTAHQ
;
A
#
# COMPACT_ATOMS: atom_id res chain seq x y z
N MET A 1 5.53 -10.96 14.10
CA MET A 1 5.69 -10.04 15.25
C MET A 1 6.86 -9.08 15.07
N LEU A 2 6.63 -7.79 15.30
CA LEU A 2 7.68 -6.77 15.28
C LEU A 2 8.56 -6.84 16.53
N SER A 3 9.86 -6.55 16.37
CA SER A 3 10.77 -6.42 17.49
C SER A 3 10.61 -5.06 18.21
N PRO A 4 11.00 -4.94 19.49
CA PRO A 4 10.94 -3.66 20.21
C PRO A 4 11.67 -2.52 19.49
N SER A 5 12.83 -2.80 18.86
CA SER A 5 13.58 -1.79 18.12
C SER A 5 12.88 -1.33 16.84
N GLN A 6 12.07 -2.19 16.20
CA GLN A 6 11.24 -1.80 15.05
C GLN A 6 10.08 -0.91 15.50
N ILE A 7 9.47 -1.20 16.65
CA ILE A 7 8.41 -0.38 17.24
C ILE A 7 8.96 1.00 17.62
N ASP A 8 10.11 1.06 18.30
CA ASP A 8 10.78 2.31 18.64
C ASP A 8 11.16 3.12 17.39
N ALA A 9 11.67 2.44 16.36
CA ALA A 9 12.00 3.08 15.08
C ALA A 9 10.76 3.71 14.43
N TYR A 10 9.63 3.01 14.42
CA TYR A 10 8.36 3.53 13.91
C TYR A 10 7.94 4.79 14.68
N HIS A 11 7.91 4.75 16.01
CA HIS A 11 7.52 5.91 16.82
C HIS A 11 8.46 7.11 16.66
N LYS A 12 9.75 6.86 16.43
CA LYS A 12 10.76 7.92 16.24
C LYS A 12 10.74 8.51 14.84
N GLN A 13 10.51 7.71 13.81
CA GLN A 13 10.71 8.09 12.41
C GLN A 13 9.39 8.34 11.68
N GLY A 14 8.26 7.87 12.22
CA GLY A 14 6.95 7.92 11.58
C GLY A 14 6.76 6.87 10.48
N PHE A 15 7.72 5.95 10.28
CA PHE A 15 7.63 4.86 9.31
C PHE A 15 8.46 3.65 9.76
N LEU A 16 8.15 2.49 9.18
CA LEU A 16 8.89 1.25 9.37
C LEU A 16 9.10 0.56 8.03
N VAL A 17 10.31 0.06 7.76
CA VAL A 17 10.62 -0.77 6.59
C VAL A 17 10.76 -2.22 7.03
N ILE A 18 9.92 -3.09 6.49
CA ILE A 18 10.01 -4.55 6.66
C ILE A 18 10.55 -5.13 5.36
N SER A 19 11.80 -5.59 5.40
CA SER A 19 12.47 -6.16 4.23
C SER A 19 12.12 -7.64 4.08
N GLN A 20 12.15 -8.13 2.83
CA GLN A 20 11.93 -9.56 2.50
C GLN A 20 10.59 -10.09 3.03
N LEU A 21 9.57 -9.23 3.05
CA LEU A 21 8.23 -9.56 3.53
C LEU A 21 7.53 -10.55 2.59
N PHE A 22 7.67 -10.33 1.29
CA PHE A 22 7.02 -11.13 0.25
C PHE A 22 8.01 -12.10 -0.36
N THR A 23 7.53 -13.29 -0.66
CA THR A 23 8.20 -14.22 -1.56
C THR A 23 8.11 -13.73 -3.01
N GLU A 24 9.00 -14.24 -3.86
CA GLU A 24 8.99 -13.92 -5.29
C GLU A 24 7.66 -14.27 -5.97
N SER A 25 7.02 -15.38 -5.58
CA SER A 25 5.72 -15.78 -6.14
C SER A 25 4.59 -14.85 -5.71
N GLU A 26 4.61 -14.33 -4.48
CA GLU A 26 3.65 -13.32 -4.02
C GLU A 26 3.82 -12.00 -4.79
N LEU A 27 5.07 -11.57 -5.00
CA LEU A 27 5.37 -10.38 -5.80
C LEU A 27 4.88 -10.54 -7.24
N GLN A 28 5.06 -11.70 -7.85
CA GLN A 28 4.57 -11.99 -9.20
C GLN A 28 3.04 -11.92 -9.29
N ARG A 29 2.33 -12.46 -8.29
CA ARG A 29 0.87 -12.38 -8.23
C ARG A 29 0.38 -10.95 -8.10
N VAL A 30 0.94 -10.19 -7.15
CA VAL A 30 0.59 -8.77 -6.97
C VAL A 30 0.88 -7.97 -8.24
N SER A 31 2.02 -8.21 -8.89
CA SER A 31 2.37 -7.57 -10.17
C SER A 31 1.35 -7.89 -11.26
N ALA A 32 0.91 -9.15 -11.38
CA ALA A 32 -0.12 -9.54 -12.33
C ALA A 32 -1.47 -8.86 -12.05
N GLY A 33 -1.90 -8.79 -10.79
CA GLY A 33 -3.11 -8.09 -10.36
C GLY A 33 -3.06 -6.59 -10.65
N LEU A 34 -1.92 -5.94 -10.35
CA LEU A 34 -1.73 -4.52 -10.64
C LEU A 34 -1.75 -4.23 -12.15
N ASN A 35 -1.13 -5.07 -12.97
CA ASN A 35 -1.18 -4.91 -14.43
C ASN A 35 -2.62 -5.02 -14.95
N ARG A 36 -3.42 -5.97 -14.47
CA ARG A 36 -4.85 -6.06 -14.82
C ARG A 36 -5.62 -4.80 -14.41
N ALA A 37 -5.33 -4.25 -13.23
CA ALA A 37 -5.95 -3.01 -12.76
C ALA A 37 -5.54 -1.81 -13.63
N VAL A 38 -4.26 -1.71 -14.00
CA VAL A 38 -3.74 -0.70 -14.93
C VAL A 38 -4.43 -0.81 -16.29
N ASP A 39 -4.54 -2.02 -16.84
CA ASP A 39 -5.13 -2.24 -18.17
C ASP A 39 -6.61 -1.84 -18.18
N LYS A 40 -7.36 -2.16 -17.11
CA LYS A 40 -8.76 -1.71 -16.95
C LYS A 40 -8.87 -0.19 -16.90
N VAL A 41 -7.95 0.47 -16.19
CA VAL A 41 -7.95 1.93 -16.04
C VAL A 41 -7.52 2.64 -17.32
N CYS A 42 -6.53 2.10 -18.03
CA CYS A 42 -6.02 2.70 -19.26
C CYS A 42 -6.89 2.38 -20.48
N ASN A 43 -7.79 1.38 -20.42
CA ASN A 43 -8.72 1.02 -21.49
C ASN A 43 -8.07 0.87 -22.88
N GLY A 44 -6.85 0.33 -22.94
CA GLY A 44 -6.09 0.16 -24.18
C GLY A 44 -5.31 1.39 -24.66
N ASP A 45 -5.42 2.54 -23.99
CA ASP A 45 -4.54 3.68 -24.23
C ASP A 45 -3.10 3.39 -23.74
N PRO A 46 -2.07 3.93 -24.41
CA PRO A 46 -0.71 3.86 -23.91
C PRO A 46 -0.65 4.48 -22.51
N ARG A 47 -0.03 3.76 -21.57
CA ARG A 47 0.08 4.13 -20.14
C ARG A 47 0.31 5.64 -19.99
N PRO A 48 -0.49 6.35 -19.16
CA PRO A 48 -0.50 7.80 -19.13
C PRO A 48 0.90 8.37 -18.84
N GLN A 49 1.26 9.45 -19.54
CA GLN A 49 2.57 10.13 -19.37
C GLN A 49 2.77 10.74 -17.98
N THR A 50 1.73 10.77 -17.15
CA THR A 50 1.72 11.37 -15.81
C THR A 50 1.36 10.35 -14.74
N ARG A 51 1.53 10.74 -13.47
CA ARG A 51 1.04 10.01 -12.30
C ARG A 51 -0.46 9.74 -12.46
N TYR A 52 -0.87 8.50 -12.24
CA TYR A 52 -2.29 8.14 -12.15
C TYR A 52 -2.56 7.37 -10.86
N THR A 53 -3.73 7.59 -10.29
CA THR A 53 -4.17 6.88 -9.09
C THR A 53 -5.15 5.78 -9.50
N ILE A 54 -4.75 4.53 -9.28
CA ILE A 54 -5.61 3.37 -9.43
C ILE A 54 -6.48 3.30 -8.17
N GLN A 55 -7.67 3.89 -8.25
CA GLN A 55 -8.70 3.90 -7.22
C GLN A 55 -9.84 2.95 -7.60
N GLY A 56 -10.40 2.26 -6.61
CA GLY A 56 -11.55 1.37 -6.77
C GLY A 56 -11.43 0.14 -5.85
N ASN A 57 -12.47 -0.71 -5.84
CA ASN A 57 -12.47 -2.00 -5.15
C ASN A 57 -11.52 -3.00 -5.85
N VAL A 58 -10.25 -2.65 -6.03
CA VAL A 58 -9.25 -3.52 -6.65
C VAL A 58 -8.94 -4.76 -5.79
N VAL A 59 -9.39 -4.78 -4.54
CA VAL A 59 -9.47 -5.98 -3.69
C VAL A 59 -10.51 -7.01 -4.15
N GLU A 60 -11.32 -6.73 -5.17
CA GLU A 60 -12.06 -7.78 -5.89
C GLU A 60 -11.12 -8.70 -6.68
N ASP A 61 -9.92 -8.23 -7.03
CA ASP A 61 -8.89 -9.07 -7.62
C ASP A 61 -8.24 -9.94 -6.52
N PRO A 62 -8.31 -11.28 -6.63
CA PRO A 62 -7.81 -12.16 -5.58
C PRO A 62 -6.29 -12.06 -5.37
N ASP A 63 -5.53 -11.61 -6.36
CA ASP A 63 -4.09 -11.40 -6.23
C ASP A 63 -3.75 -10.07 -5.55
N LEU A 64 -4.68 -9.12 -5.51
CA LEU A 64 -4.54 -7.87 -4.75
C LEU A 64 -5.19 -7.97 -3.35
N ALA A 65 -6.22 -8.79 -3.20
CA ALA A 65 -6.81 -9.12 -1.91
C ALA A 65 -5.80 -9.83 -0.98
N SER A 66 -4.89 -10.62 -1.53
CA SER A 66 -3.89 -11.37 -0.76
C SER A 66 -2.91 -10.45 -0.03
N ILE A 67 -2.46 -9.36 -0.67
CA ILE A 67 -1.58 -8.37 -0.05
C ILE A 67 -2.32 -7.52 0.98
N ALA A 68 -3.59 -7.16 0.71
CA ALA A 68 -4.42 -6.40 1.65
C ALA A 68 -4.64 -7.13 2.98
N ASN A 69 -4.70 -8.47 2.95
CA ASN A 69 -4.93 -9.32 4.11
C ASN A 69 -3.68 -10.10 4.54
N HIS A 70 -2.49 -9.67 4.12
CA HIS A 70 -1.27 -10.42 4.38
C HIS A 70 -1.01 -10.51 5.89
N PRO A 71 -0.90 -11.71 6.49
CA PRO A 71 -0.88 -11.86 7.96
C PRO A 71 0.21 -11.05 8.64
N GLN A 72 1.41 -10.99 8.06
CA GLN A 72 2.51 -10.22 8.63
C GLN A 72 2.30 -8.70 8.51
N ILE A 73 1.52 -8.22 7.53
CA ILE A 73 1.17 -6.78 7.43
C ILE A 73 0.14 -6.45 8.48
N VAL A 74 -0.95 -7.22 8.55
CA VAL A 74 -2.03 -7.02 9.52
C VAL A 74 -1.48 -7.07 10.95
N GLU A 75 -0.70 -8.11 11.28
CA GLU A 75 -0.08 -8.24 12.60
C GLU A 75 0.83 -7.04 12.93
N ALA A 76 1.65 -6.58 11.98
CA ALA A 76 2.51 -5.43 12.18
C ALA A 76 1.70 -4.15 12.42
N VAL A 77 0.65 -3.91 11.63
CA VAL A 77 -0.23 -2.75 11.78
C VAL A 77 -0.96 -2.78 13.12
N GLU A 78 -1.56 -3.91 13.49
CA GLU A 78 -2.28 -4.05 14.76
C GLU A 78 -1.36 -3.90 15.98
N THR A 79 -0.12 -4.39 15.87
CA THR A 79 0.92 -4.17 16.89
C THR A 79 1.21 -2.67 17.07
N LEU A 80 1.35 -1.92 15.97
CA LEU A 80 1.66 -0.49 16.02
C LEU A 80 0.45 0.38 16.43
N LEU A 81 -0.77 -0.06 16.13
CA LEU A 81 -2.01 0.61 16.53
C LEU A 81 -2.48 0.24 17.94
N GLY A 82 -1.97 -0.86 18.51
CA GLY A 82 -2.37 -1.36 19.83
C GLY A 82 -3.76 -2.02 19.86
N GLY A 83 -4.27 -2.48 18.72
CA GLY A 83 -5.60 -3.07 18.62
C GLY A 83 -5.98 -3.50 17.19
N PRO A 84 -7.21 -4.02 17.01
CA PRO A 84 -7.70 -4.48 15.71
C PRO A 84 -7.68 -3.39 14.65
N SER A 85 -7.33 -3.77 13.42
CA SER A 85 -7.26 -2.84 12.30
C SER A 85 -8.32 -3.14 11.24
N ALA A 86 -8.69 -2.12 10.47
CA ALA A 86 -9.54 -2.26 9.30
C ALA A 86 -8.94 -1.47 8.13
N MET A 87 -8.88 -2.10 6.96
CA MET A 87 -8.44 -1.42 5.75
C MET A 87 -9.54 -0.47 5.28
N SER A 88 -9.27 0.83 5.34
CA SER A 88 -10.20 1.87 4.90
C SER A 88 -10.08 2.20 3.42
N THR A 89 -8.93 1.93 2.81
CA THR A 89 -8.64 2.30 1.42
C THR A 89 -7.54 1.41 0.84
N PHE A 90 -7.70 1.02 -0.42
CA PHE A 90 -6.65 0.39 -1.23
C PHE A 90 -6.41 1.26 -2.47
N VAL A 91 -5.20 1.79 -2.61
CA VAL A 91 -4.82 2.68 -3.72
C VAL A 91 -3.48 2.27 -4.29
N GLY A 92 -3.41 2.15 -5.62
CA GLY A 92 -2.17 2.01 -6.35
C GLY A 92 -1.76 3.34 -6.99
N TYR A 93 -0.47 3.70 -6.92
CA TYR A 93 0.07 4.85 -7.66
C TYR A 93 0.90 4.37 -8.84
N LEU A 94 0.41 4.60 -10.06
CA LEU A 94 1.19 4.41 -11.27
C LEU A 94 2.04 5.66 -11.52
N LYS A 95 3.37 5.51 -11.46
CA LYS A 95 4.33 6.56 -11.82
C LYS A 95 5.06 6.16 -13.10
N THR A 96 4.92 6.97 -14.15
CA THR A 96 5.63 6.80 -15.42
C THR A 96 6.91 7.66 -15.45
N PRO A 97 7.89 7.35 -16.32
CA PRO A 97 9.10 8.15 -16.45
C PRO A 97 8.78 9.63 -16.69
N GLY A 98 9.39 10.51 -15.89
CA GLY A 98 9.13 11.96 -15.95
C GLY A 98 7.97 12.44 -15.07
N ALA A 99 7.20 11.55 -14.44
CA ALA A 99 6.16 11.96 -13.50
C ALA A 99 6.76 12.67 -12.26
N PRO A 100 6.17 13.79 -11.80
CA PRO A 100 6.66 14.50 -10.64
C PRO A 100 6.45 13.71 -9.34
N GLY A 101 7.26 14.02 -8.32
CA GLY A 101 7.14 13.46 -6.98
C GLY A 101 5.87 13.89 -6.24
N THR A 102 5.65 13.31 -5.06
CA THR A 102 4.51 13.57 -4.17
C THR A 102 5.03 14.13 -2.84
N ARG A 103 4.31 15.08 -2.22
CA ARG A 103 4.77 15.77 -1.00
C ARG A 103 4.28 15.14 0.31
N GLY A 104 3.26 14.29 0.25
CA GLY A 104 2.76 13.48 1.36
C GLY A 104 1.45 12.79 0.97
N ASP A 105 1.12 11.67 1.62
CA ASP A 105 -0.19 11.02 1.46
C ASP A 105 -1.24 11.61 2.39
N TYR A 106 -0.82 12.23 3.51
CA TYR A 106 -1.66 12.94 4.46
C TYR A 106 -1.20 14.40 4.57
N GLU A 107 -1.58 15.26 3.62
CA GLU A 107 -1.46 16.70 3.79
C GLU A 107 -2.68 17.23 4.55
N GLY A 108 -2.50 17.67 5.80
CA GLY A 108 -3.53 18.35 6.59
C GLY A 108 -4.30 17.51 7.63
N SER A 109 -3.84 16.31 8.01
CA SER A 109 -4.41 15.62 9.17
C SER A 109 -4.00 16.35 10.46
N HIS A 110 -4.98 16.96 11.12
CA HIS A 110 -4.86 17.44 12.50
C HIS A 110 -4.36 16.29 13.42
N PRO A 111 -3.66 16.57 14.53
CA PRO A 111 -3.07 15.57 15.42
C PRO A 111 -4.06 14.63 16.14
N THR A 112 -5.35 14.67 15.81
CA THR A 112 -6.41 13.89 16.46
C THR A 112 -7.31 13.27 15.41
N ALA A 113 -6.78 12.39 14.57
CA ALA A 113 -7.60 11.48 13.76
C ALA A 113 -7.86 10.16 14.50
N HIS A 114 -8.26 10.28 15.77
CA HIS A 114 -8.94 9.24 16.55
C HIS A 114 -9.90 9.99 17.49
N GLN A 115 -11.19 9.97 17.16
CA GLN A 115 -12.27 10.08 18.14
C GLN A 115 -13.14 8.84 18.00
#